data_AF-A0A142YJ59-F1
#
_entry.id   AF-A0A142YJ59-F1
#
_cell.length_a   1.000
_cell.length_b   1.000
_cell.length_c   1.000
_cell.angle_alpha   90.00
_cell.angle_beta   90.00
_cell.angle_gamma   90.00
#
_symmetry.space_group_name_H-M   'P 1'
#
loop_
_entity.id
_entity.type
_entity.pdbx_description
1 polymer ?
#
loop_
_entity_poly.entity_id
_entity_poly.type
_entity_poly.pdbx_seq_one_letter_code
_entity_poly.pdbx_strand_id
1 'polypeptide(L)'
;MSELDADPSDASLATADEGSVFVFDVPAFARRGLEVESLIHGLDERCRRHRRAILEMVQMRLRQWAKGATGAEDWRGVFRASIEPLWPLVEAPIPRWAEFPASPRRRRAIARDLVASVERFNVRWTDFVARLDLPLINRAIHDYNRFYVIEKECVLGSARLAAAHFRPLDPVSQDTILAAHPPLPVPEPLVP
;
A
#
# COMPACT_ATOMS: atom_id res chain seq x y z
N MET A 1 -3.02 65.44 -35.18
CA MET A 1 -2.57 65.24 -36.58
C MET A 1 -1.58 64.08 -36.49
N SER A 2 -2.02 62.82 -36.57
CA SER A 2 -2.37 62.03 -37.79
C SER A 2 -1.19 62.04 -38.77
N GLU A 3 -0.62 60.93 -39.24
CA GLU A 3 -1.12 59.60 -39.67
C GLU A 3 -0.05 58.52 -39.34
N LEU A 4 -0.34 57.33 -38.80
CA LEU A 4 -0.89 56.08 -39.38
C LEU A 4 -0.16 55.51 -40.62
N ASP A 5 0.44 54.33 -40.41
CA ASP A 5 0.58 53.14 -41.29
C ASP A 5 1.96 52.51 -41.06
N ALA A 6 2.18 51.20 -41.00
CA ALA A 6 1.38 49.98 -40.91
C ALA A 6 2.39 48.87 -40.56
N ASP A 7 1.98 47.85 -39.79
CA ASP A 7 2.75 46.60 -39.66
C ASP A 7 2.49 45.72 -40.92
N PRO A 8 3.43 44.87 -41.35
CA PRO A 8 3.31 43.47 -40.93
C PRO A 8 4.62 42.72 -40.67
N SER A 9 4.61 41.93 -39.58
CA SER A 9 4.76 40.47 -39.53
C SER A 9 5.75 39.80 -40.51
N ASP A 10 6.81 39.15 -40.01
CA ASP A 10 6.85 37.68 -39.79
C ASP A 10 8.31 37.19 -39.60
N ALA A 11 8.46 36.07 -38.90
CA ALA A 11 9.65 35.24 -38.80
C ALA A 11 10.86 35.76 -38.00
N SER A 12 11.00 35.29 -36.76
CA SER A 12 12.28 34.73 -36.28
C SER A 12 12.14 34.06 -34.92
N LEU A 13 12.15 32.71 -34.95
CA LEU A 13 12.68 31.80 -33.93
C LEU A 13 11.85 31.67 -32.64
N ALA A 14 10.84 30.81 -32.62
CA ALA A 14 11.03 29.38 -32.34
C ALA A 14 11.91 29.12 -31.10
N THR A 15 11.41 29.45 -29.91
CA THR A 15 11.73 28.66 -28.71
C THR A 15 10.72 27.52 -28.63
N ALA A 16 10.99 26.49 -29.42
CA ALA A 16 10.33 25.21 -29.30
C ALA A 16 10.58 24.66 -27.89
N ASP A 17 9.53 24.61 -27.08
CA ASP A 17 9.03 23.36 -26.51
C ASP A 17 10.06 22.27 -26.13
N GLU A 18 11.10 22.59 -25.35
CA GLU A 18 12.08 21.61 -24.85
C GLU A 18 11.52 20.70 -23.73
N GLY A 19 10.25 20.89 -23.31
CA GLY A 19 9.60 20.07 -22.28
C GLY A 19 8.67 18.96 -22.81
N SER A 20 8.23 19.03 -24.06
CA SER A 20 7.21 18.13 -24.63
C SER A 20 7.79 17.01 -25.52
N VAL A 21 9.05 17.15 -25.96
CA VAL A 21 9.65 16.27 -26.97
C VAL A 21 9.97 14.86 -26.44
N PHE A 22 10.13 14.66 -25.12
CA PHE A 22 10.51 13.34 -24.58
C PHE A 22 9.37 12.36 -24.30
N VAL A 23 8.09 12.77 -24.42
CA VAL A 23 6.94 11.87 -24.13
C VAL A 23 6.64 10.90 -25.30
N PHE A 24 7.17 11.19 -26.49
CA PHE A 24 6.86 10.43 -27.71
C PHE A 24 7.89 9.36 -28.10
N ASP A 25 9.07 9.31 -27.49
CA ASP A 25 10.13 8.35 -27.87
C ASP A 25 9.90 6.91 -27.37
N VAL A 26 8.96 6.72 -26.45
CA VAL A 26 8.64 5.38 -25.92
C VAL A 26 7.43 4.81 -26.66
N PRO A 27 7.52 3.59 -27.24
CA PRO A 27 6.39 2.93 -27.88
C PRO A 27 5.17 2.82 -26.94
N ALA A 28 3.96 2.87 -27.52
CA ALA A 28 2.71 2.84 -26.76
C ALA A 28 2.62 1.65 -25.78
N PHE A 29 3.01 0.44 -26.22
CA PHE A 29 3.00 -0.76 -25.37
C PHE A 29 3.90 -0.60 -24.14
N ALA A 30 5.06 0.04 -24.30
CA ALA A 30 6.02 0.24 -23.22
C ALA A 30 5.49 1.26 -22.22
N ARG A 31 4.88 2.37 -22.68
CA ARG A 31 4.19 3.33 -21.80
C ARG A 31 3.09 2.65 -20.99
N ARG A 32 2.28 1.80 -21.64
CA ARG A 32 1.16 1.08 -21.00
C ARG A 32 1.65 0.11 -19.92
N GLY A 33 2.76 -0.59 -20.19
CA GLY A 33 3.43 -1.43 -19.20
C GLY A 33 3.92 -0.63 -17.98
N LEU A 34 4.63 0.47 -18.22
CA LEU A 34 5.13 1.34 -17.15
C LEU A 34 4.01 1.98 -16.34
N GLU A 35 2.90 2.36 -16.98
CA GLU A 35 1.73 2.94 -16.32
C GLU A 35 1.10 1.94 -15.34
N VAL A 36 0.83 0.70 -15.79
CA VAL A 36 0.24 -0.33 -14.92
C VAL A 36 1.18 -0.71 -13.78
N GLU A 37 2.48 -0.86 -14.06
CA GLU A 37 3.48 -1.14 -13.04
C GLU A 37 3.53 -0.04 -11.97
N SER A 38 3.54 1.24 -12.40
CA SER A 38 3.52 2.40 -11.51
C SER A 38 2.25 2.45 -10.65
N LEU A 39 1.08 2.17 -11.23
CA LEU A 39 -0.20 2.13 -10.51
C LEU A 39 -0.23 1.02 -9.45
N ILE A 40 0.24 -0.19 -9.79
CA ILE A 40 0.30 -1.31 -8.85
C ILE A 40 1.29 -1.02 -7.72
N HIS A 41 2.48 -0.51 -8.06
CA HIS A 41 3.49 -0.15 -7.06
C HIS A 41 2.99 0.96 -6.14
N GLY A 42 2.35 2.00 -6.70
CA GLY A 42 1.75 3.10 -5.93
C GLY A 42 0.64 2.64 -5.00
N LEU A 43 -0.19 1.67 -5.42
CA LEU A 43 -1.21 1.05 -4.58
C LEU A 43 -0.59 0.34 -3.37
N ASP A 44 0.41 -0.52 -3.62
CA ASP A 44 1.09 -1.28 -2.56
C ASP A 44 1.77 -0.34 -1.55
N GLU A 45 2.48 0.69 -2.04
CA GLU A 45 3.13 1.66 -1.16
C GLU A 45 2.12 2.51 -0.37
N ARG A 46 0.98 2.86 -0.98
CA ARG A 46 -0.12 3.53 -0.27
C ARG A 46 -0.69 2.65 0.85
N CYS A 47 -0.90 1.36 0.57
CA CYS A 47 -1.33 0.37 1.55
C CYS A 47 -0.33 0.24 2.71
N ARG A 48 0.96 0.05 2.41
CA ARG A 48 2.02 -0.04 3.41
C ARG A 48 2.10 1.19 4.31
N ARG A 49 2.14 2.39 3.71
CA ARG A 49 2.22 3.64 4.48
C ARG A 49 1.00 3.85 5.37
N HIS A 50 -0.20 3.64 4.81
CA HIS A 50 -1.42 3.81 5.61
C HIS A 50 -1.47 2.81 6.76
N ARG A 51 -1.19 1.54 6.48
CA ARG A 51 -1.15 0.47 7.48
C ARG A 51 -0.17 0.81 8.61
N ARG A 52 1.07 1.21 8.28
CA ARG A 52 2.09 1.59 9.28
C ARG A 52 1.61 2.75 10.17
N ALA A 53 1.01 3.78 9.57
CA ALA A 53 0.50 4.93 10.33
C ALA A 53 -0.57 4.53 11.35
N ILE A 54 -1.50 3.64 11.00
CA ILE A 54 -2.56 3.21 11.93
C ILE A 54 -2.11 2.12 12.92
N LEU A 55 -0.97 1.46 12.68
CA LEU A 55 -0.36 0.46 13.58
C LEU A 55 0.28 1.09 14.83
N GLU A 56 0.63 2.39 14.81
CA GLU A 56 1.34 3.07 15.90
C GLU A 56 0.69 2.85 17.27
N MET A 57 -0.65 2.89 17.31
CA MET A 57 -1.42 2.68 18.55
C MET A 57 -1.26 1.24 19.06
N VAL A 58 -1.30 0.24 18.18
CA VAL A 58 -1.12 -1.17 18.56
C VAL A 58 0.31 -1.40 19.05
N GLN A 59 1.31 -0.87 18.34
CA GLN A 59 2.72 -0.93 18.76
C GLN A 59 2.92 -0.27 20.13
N MET A 60 2.27 0.86 20.39
CA MET A 60 2.30 1.51 21.71
C MET A 60 1.72 0.60 22.80
N ARG A 61 0.58 -0.06 22.55
CA ARG A 61 -0.03 -0.98 23.53
C ARG A 61 0.80 -2.23 23.77
N LEU A 62 1.43 -2.79 22.74
CA LEU A 62 2.39 -3.88 22.90
C LEU A 62 3.61 -3.47 23.73
N ARG A 63 4.13 -2.25 23.53
CA ARG A 63 5.20 -1.71 24.40
C ARG A 63 4.73 -1.53 25.84
N GLN A 64 3.49 -1.09 26.07
CA GLN A 64 2.92 -1.02 27.42
C GLN A 64 2.79 -2.40 28.07
N TRP A 65 2.41 -3.41 27.29
CA TRP A 65 2.39 -4.80 27.74
C TRP A 65 3.77 -5.28 28.17
N ALA A 66 4.81 -5.09 27.34
CA ALA A 66 6.18 -5.46 27.67
C ALA A 66 6.70 -4.77 28.94
N LYS A 67 6.26 -3.54 29.22
CA LYS A 67 6.57 -2.82 30.48
C LYS A 67 5.85 -3.35 31.72
N GLY A 68 4.86 -4.23 31.57
CA GLY A 68 4.14 -4.85 32.68
C GLY A 68 4.31 -6.36 32.79
N ALA A 69 4.92 -6.98 31.77
CA ALA A 69 5.23 -8.39 31.68
C ALA A 69 6.74 -8.62 31.88
N THR A 70 7.08 -9.70 32.56
CA THR A 70 8.45 -10.15 32.87
C THR A 70 9.04 -11.08 31.82
N GLY A 71 8.22 -11.58 30.88
CA GLY A 71 8.68 -12.42 29.80
C GLY A 71 7.61 -12.71 28.76
N ALA A 72 7.99 -13.45 27.73
CA ALA A 72 7.10 -13.80 26.62
C ALA A 72 5.88 -14.62 27.09
N GLU A 73 6.00 -15.45 28.13
CA GLU A 73 4.94 -16.35 28.61
C GLU A 73 3.92 -15.70 29.55
N ASP A 74 4.10 -14.43 29.92
CA ASP A 74 3.23 -13.73 30.86
C ASP A 74 1.81 -13.48 30.33
N TRP A 75 1.53 -13.85 29.08
CA TRP A 75 0.18 -13.87 28.50
C TRP A 75 -0.72 -14.92 29.17
N ARG A 76 -0.20 -16.02 29.72
CA ARG A 76 -0.97 -17.18 30.21
C ARG A 76 -1.98 -16.86 31.32
N GLY A 77 -1.82 -15.75 32.03
CA GLY A 77 -2.74 -15.28 33.07
C GLY A 77 -3.70 -14.17 32.63
N VAL A 78 -3.66 -13.76 31.36
CA VAL A 78 -4.43 -12.62 30.85
C VAL A 78 -5.10 -12.90 29.50
N PHE A 79 -4.50 -13.71 28.64
CA PHE A 79 -5.01 -14.08 27.32
C PHE A 79 -5.19 -15.60 27.20
N ARG A 80 -6.10 -16.03 26.35
CA ARG A 80 -6.34 -17.46 26.06
C ARG A 80 -5.26 -18.10 25.20
N ALA A 81 -4.57 -17.29 24.39
CA ALA A 81 -3.51 -17.73 23.50
C ALA A 81 -2.34 -16.74 23.53
N SER A 82 -1.19 -17.19 23.01
CA SER A 82 0.01 -16.35 22.90
C SER A 82 -0.25 -15.14 22.01
N ILE A 83 0.18 -13.97 22.47
CA ILE A 83 0.21 -12.74 21.68
C ILE A 83 1.54 -12.56 20.93
N GLU A 84 2.45 -13.52 21.02
CA GLU A 84 3.74 -13.50 20.32
C GLU A 84 3.63 -13.26 18.81
N PRO A 85 2.66 -13.87 18.09
CA PRO A 85 2.50 -13.64 16.64
C PRO A 85 2.21 -12.18 16.27
N LEU A 86 1.75 -11.34 17.21
CA LEU A 86 1.47 -9.93 16.91
C LEU A 86 2.72 -9.10 16.69
N TRP A 87 3.83 -9.40 17.38
CA TRP A 87 5.05 -8.59 17.32
C TRP A 87 5.61 -8.42 15.90
N PRO A 88 5.80 -9.48 15.10
CA PRO A 88 6.27 -9.34 13.72
C PRO A 88 5.21 -8.68 12.82
N LEU A 89 3.91 -8.95 13.03
CA LEU A 89 2.82 -8.43 12.20
C LEU A 89 2.63 -6.91 12.34
N VAL A 90 3.02 -6.35 13.47
CA VAL A 90 2.93 -4.90 13.71
C VAL A 90 4.24 -4.16 13.44
N GLU A 91 5.28 -4.85 12.94
CA GLU A 91 6.63 -4.29 12.74
C GLU A 91 7.20 -3.65 14.03
N ALA A 92 6.88 -4.20 15.21
CA ALA A 92 7.32 -3.64 16.48
C ALA A 92 8.77 -4.06 16.80
N PRO A 93 9.54 -3.19 17.49
CA PRO A 93 10.85 -3.58 17.99
C PRO A 93 10.74 -4.72 19.02
N ILE A 94 11.82 -5.49 19.15
CA ILE A 94 11.93 -6.59 20.12
C ILE A 94 11.58 -6.07 21.52
N PRO A 95 10.65 -6.73 22.24
CA PRO A 95 10.20 -6.28 23.56
C PRO A 95 11.35 -6.26 24.56
N ARG A 96 11.41 -5.18 25.34
CA ARG A 96 12.18 -5.13 26.59
C ARG A 96 11.22 -5.40 27.73
N TRP A 97 11.33 -6.57 28.31
CA TRP A 97 10.50 -7.01 29.43
C TRP A 97 10.83 -6.25 30.71
N ALA A 98 9.83 -6.11 31.57
CA ALA A 98 10.01 -5.51 32.88
C ALA A 98 10.78 -6.45 33.81
N GLU A 99 11.54 -5.87 34.75
CA GLU A 99 12.21 -6.63 35.81
C GLU A 99 11.22 -7.24 36.80
N PHE A 100 10.11 -6.52 37.05
CA PHE A 100 9.06 -6.92 37.98
C PHE A 100 7.69 -6.87 37.33
N PRO A 101 6.79 -7.82 37.64
CA PRO A 101 5.48 -7.86 37.03
C PRO A 101 4.62 -6.70 37.53
N ALA A 102 3.87 -6.08 36.63
CA ALA A 102 2.83 -5.14 37.02
C ALA A 102 1.70 -5.84 37.79
N SER A 103 0.96 -5.08 38.61
CA SER A 103 -0.18 -5.62 39.35
C SER A 103 -1.20 -6.30 38.41
N PRO A 104 -1.90 -7.36 38.85
CA PRO A 104 -2.87 -8.08 38.01
C PRO A 104 -3.93 -7.16 37.39
N ARG A 105 -4.43 -6.19 38.17
CA ARG A 105 -5.39 -5.18 37.69
C ARG A 105 -4.83 -4.34 36.54
N ARG A 106 -3.57 -3.90 36.65
CA ARG A 106 -2.90 -3.11 35.61
C ARG A 106 -2.65 -3.93 34.35
N ARG A 107 -2.20 -5.19 34.48
CA ARG A 107 -2.01 -6.08 33.32
C ARG A 107 -3.33 -6.33 32.56
N ARG A 108 -4.43 -6.58 33.27
CA ARG A 108 -5.77 -6.72 32.65
C ARG A 108 -6.23 -5.45 31.94
N ALA A 109 -5.94 -4.27 32.51
CA ALA A 109 -6.26 -3.00 31.85
C ALA A 109 -5.47 -2.81 30.54
N ILE A 110 -4.16 -3.06 30.57
CA ILE A 110 -3.30 -3.00 29.37
C ILE A 110 -3.77 -3.99 28.30
N ALA A 111 -4.14 -5.21 28.71
CA ALA A 111 -4.66 -6.21 27.79
C ALA A 111 -5.96 -5.80 27.12
N ARG A 112 -6.94 -5.27 27.87
CA ARG A 112 -8.18 -4.73 27.28
C ARG A 112 -7.90 -3.60 26.30
N ASP A 113 -6.97 -2.71 26.65
CA ASP A 113 -6.57 -1.61 25.77
C ASP A 113 -5.89 -2.11 24.48
N LEU A 114 -5.09 -3.18 24.57
CA LEU A 114 -4.45 -3.83 23.43
C LEU A 114 -5.51 -4.43 22.50
N VAL A 115 -6.43 -5.24 23.04
CA VAL A 115 -7.53 -5.86 22.27
C VAL A 115 -8.34 -4.80 21.54
N ALA A 116 -8.82 -3.78 22.25
CA ALA A 116 -9.59 -2.70 21.67
C ALA A 116 -8.80 -1.91 20.60
N SER A 117 -7.47 -1.84 20.72
CA SER A 117 -6.64 -1.19 19.70
C SER A 117 -6.47 -2.04 18.44
N VAL A 118 -6.35 -3.36 18.58
CA VAL A 118 -6.31 -4.30 17.46
C VAL A 118 -7.64 -4.31 16.70
N GLU A 119 -8.77 -4.34 17.41
CA GLU A 119 -10.10 -4.28 16.79
C GLU A 119 -10.30 -2.97 16.01
N ARG A 120 -9.97 -1.82 16.63
CA ARG A 120 -10.03 -0.52 15.94
C ARG A 120 -9.12 -0.45 14.74
N PHE A 121 -7.93 -1.05 14.81
CA PHE A 121 -7.03 -1.15 13.67
C PHE A 121 -7.70 -1.93 12.54
N ASN A 122 -8.26 -3.11 12.83
CA ASN A 122 -8.89 -3.96 11.81
C ASN A 122 -10.05 -3.25 11.11
N VAL A 123 -10.94 -2.60 11.86
CA VAL A 123 -12.06 -1.82 11.29
C VAL A 123 -11.54 -0.69 10.39
N ARG A 124 -10.57 0.11 10.87
CA ARG A 124 -10.01 1.21 10.07
C ARG A 124 -9.30 0.70 8.82
N TRP A 125 -8.62 -0.44 8.93
CA TRP A 125 -7.92 -1.06 7.81
C TRP A 125 -8.89 -1.55 6.75
N THR A 126 -9.95 -2.28 7.14
CA THR A 126 -10.97 -2.74 6.19
C THR A 126 -11.71 -1.57 5.55
N ASP A 127 -12.04 -0.53 6.31
CA ASP A 127 -12.67 0.68 5.77
C ASP A 127 -11.77 1.43 4.79
N PHE A 128 -10.46 1.45 5.05
CA PHE A 128 -9.49 2.02 4.13
C PHE A 128 -9.44 1.23 2.82
N VAL A 129 -9.30 -0.10 2.89
CA VAL A 129 -9.24 -0.97 1.70
C VAL A 129 -10.53 -0.87 0.88
N ALA A 130 -11.69 -0.80 1.53
CA ALA A 130 -12.99 -0.65 0.87
C ALA A 130 -13.14 0.66 0.09
N ARG A 131 -12.38 1.71 0.44
CA ARG A 131 -12.40 3.03 -0.22
C ARG A 131 -11.35 3.19 -1.31
N LEU A 132 -10.52 2.18 -1.58
CA LEU A 132 -9.54 2.25 -2.66
C LEU A 132 -10.23 2.25 -4.03
N ASP A 133 -9.79 3.13 -4.92
CA ASP A 133 -10.27 3.19 -6.31
C ASP A 133 -9.62 2.09 -7.16
N LEU A 134 -10.08 0.85 -6.95
CA LEU A 134 -9.67 -0.30 -7.75
C LEU A 134 -10.18 -0.25 -9.19
N PRO A 135 -11.37 0.31 -9.52
CA PRO A 135 -11.82 0.45 -10.90
C PRO A 135 -10.80 1.15 -11.82
N LEU A 136 -10.16 2.22 -11.35
CA LEU A 136 -9.14 2.93 -12.14
C LEU A 136 -7.94 2.01 -12.47
N ILE A 137 -7.40 1.32 -11.46
CA ILE A 137 -6.25 0.43 -11.62
C ILE A 137 -6.61 -0.77 -12.51
N ASN A 138 -7.79 -1.36 -12.30
CA ASN A 138 -8.27 -2.50 -13.06
C ASN A 138 -8.55 -2.16 -14.52
N ARG A 139 -8.95 -0.91 -14.81
CA ARG A 139 -9.05 -0.43 -16.19
C ARG A 139 -7.68 -0.40 -16.87
N ALA A 140 -6.66 0.11 -16.19
CA ALA A 140 -5.30 0.12 -16.73
C ALA A 140 -4.78 -1.31 -16.97
N ILE A 141 -5.01 -2.23 -16.02
CA ILE A 141 -4.67 -3.66 -16.17
C ILE A 141 -5.41 -4.28 -17.37
N HIS A 142 -6.70 -4.02 -17.51
CA HIS A 142 -7.48 -4.49 -18.65
C HIS A 142 -6.91 -3.99 -19.98
N ASP A 143 -6.59 -2.69 -20.06
CA ASP A 143 -6.05 -2.09 -21.28
C ASP A 143 -4.65 -2.62 -21.61
N TYR A 144 -3.81 -2.86 -20.60
CA TYR A 144 -2.53 -3.57 -20.75
C TYR A 144 -2.75 -4.97 -21.31
N ASN A 145 -3.61 -5.78 -20.67
CA ASN A 145 -3.86 -7.15 -21.09
C ASN A 145 -4.41 -7.24 -22.52
N ARG A 146 -5.21 -6.25 -22.92
CA ARG A 146 -5.87 -6.21 -24.23
C ARG A 146 -4.97 -5.70 -25.34
N PHE A 147 -4.20 -4.64 -25.10
CA PHE A 147 -3.53 -3.90 -26.18
C PHE A 147 -2.01 -4.12 -26.23
N TYR A 148 -1.37 -4.52 -25.14
CA TYR A 148 0.09 -4.58 -25.06
C TYR A 148 0.73 -5.43 -26.16
N VAL A 149 0.21 -6.65 -26.39
CA VAL A 149 0.77 -7.56 -27.42
C VAL A 149 0.54 -7.01 -28.82
N ILE A 150 -0.64 -6.46 -29.10
CA ILE A 150 -1.01 -5.90 -30.40
C ILE A 150 -0.09 -4.71 -30.73
N GLU A 151 0.06 -3.78 -29.79
CA GLU A 151 0.92 -2.62 -29.94
C GLU A 151 2.39 -3.01 -30.11
N LYS A 152 2.86 -4.02 -29.37
CA LYS A 152 4.22 -4.56 -29.49
C LYS A 152 4.43 -5.25 -30.85
N GLU A 153 3.43 -5.95 -31.37
CA GLU A 153 3.49 -6.58 -32.69
C GLU A 153 3.61 -5.55 -33.82
N CYS A 154 2.84 -4.46 -33.76
CA CYS A 154 2.94 -3.38 -34.75
C CYS A 154 4.34 -2.77 -34.83
N VAL A 155 5.05 -2.70 -33.71
CA VAL A 155 6.42 -2.15 -33.66
C VAL A 155 7.46 -3.17 -34.13
N LEU A 156 7.31 -4.45 -33.74
CA LEU A 156 8.30 -5.49 -34.04
C LEU A 156 8.10 -6.17 -35.40
N GLY A 157 6.93 -6.03 -36.02
CA GLY A 157 6.57 -6.71 -37.25
C GLY A 157 6.49 -8.24 -37.12
N SER A 158 6.36 -8.76 -35.89
CA SER A 158 6.37 -10.19 -35.62
C SER A 158 5.54 -10.56 -34.39
N ALA A 159 4.43 -11.28 -34.61
CA ALA A 159 3.58 -11.81 -33.55
C ALA A 159 4.35 -12.69 -32.54
N ARG A 160 5.32 -13.49 -33.03
CA ARG A 160 6.15 -14.37 -32.19
C ARG A 160 7.01 -13.58 -31.22
N LEU A 161 7.67 -12.51 -31.69
CA LEU A 161 8.49 -11.64 -30.83
C LEU A 161 7.63 -10.77 -29.91
N ALA A 162 6.43 -10.38 -30.36
CA ALA A 162 5.49 -9.62 -29.56
C ALA A 162 4.98 -10.41 -28.35
N ALA A 163 4.53 -11.65 -28.58
CA ALA A 163 4.02 -12.53 -27.53
C ALA A 163 5.12 -13.00 -26.56
N ALA A 164 6.40 -12.97 -26.96
CA ALA A 164 7.50 -13.36 -26.10
C ALA A 164 7.51 -12.54 -24.79
N HIS A 165 7.53 -13.26 -23.67
CA HIS A 165 7.55 -12.74 -22.30
C HIS A 165 6.33 -11.92 -21.86
N PHE A 166 5.27 -11.84 -22.67
CA PHE A 166 4.01 -11.25 -22.21
C PHE A 166 3.38 -12.12 -21.13
N ARG A 167 2.94 -11.49 -20.03
CA ARG A 167 2.20 -12.14 -18.96
C ARG A 167 0.98 -11.28 -18.64
N PRO A 168 -0.25 -11.79 -18.83
CA PRO A 168 -1.43 -11.05 -18.40
C PRO A 168 -1.40 -10.87 -16.88
N LEU A 169 -1.90 -9.73 -16.43
CA LEU A 169 -2.02 -9.39 -15.02
C LEU A 169 -3.44 -9.64 -14.54
N ASP A 170 -3.58 -10.22 -13.36
CA ASP A 170 -4.88 -10.43 -12.74
C ASP A 170 -5.45 -9.10 -12.22
N PRO A 171 -6.78 -8.88 -12.29
CA PRO A 171 -7.42 -7.74 -11.67
C PRO A 171 -7.16 -7.73 -10.16
N VAL A 172 -6.91 -6.54 -9.62
CA VAL A 172 -6.75 -6.33 -8.18
C VAL A 172 -8.12 -6.28 -7.52
N SER A 173 -8.30 -7.09 -6.48
CA SER A 173 -9.49 -7.09 -5.64
C SER A 173 -9.16 -6.69 -4.19
N GLN A 174 -10.19 -6.32 -3.42
CA GLN A 174 -10.00 -6.07 -1.99
C GLN A 174 -9.42 -7.29 -1.27
N ASP A 175 -9.87 -8.50 -1.65
CA ASP A 175 -9.37 -9.75 -1.07
C ASP A 175 -7.88 -9.95 -1.34
N THR A 176 -7.40 -9.63 -2.55
CA THR A 176 -5.96 -9.71 -2.86
C THR A 176 -5.14 -8.74 -2.01
N ILE A 177 -5.67 -7.55 -1.73
CA ILE A 177 -5.02 -6.55 -0.87
C ILE A 177 -5.00 -7.03 0.58
N LEU A 178 -6.11 -7.59 1.07
CA LEU A 178 -6.20 -8.15 2.42
C LEU A 178 -5.34 -9.42 2.58
N ALA A 179 -5.13 -10.21 1.53
CA ALA A 179 -4.21 -11.33 1.56
C ALA A 179 -2.74 -10.86 1.66
N ALA A 180 -2.38 -9.81 0.91
CA ALA A 180 -1.03 -9.23 0.96
C ALA A 180 -0.76 -8.46 2.26
N HIS A 181 -1.78 -7.80 2.81
CA HIS A 181 -1.71 -6.95 4.00
C HIS A 181 -2.81 -7.36 5.01
N PRO A 182 -2.65 -8.51 5.69
CA PRO A 182 -3.73 -9.11 6.47
C PRO A 182 -4.16 -8.31 7.70
N PRO A 183 -5.44 -8.36 8.09
CA PRO A 183 -5.86 -7.86 9.39
C PRO A 183 -5.10 -8.57 10.51
N LEU A 184 -5.01 -7.93 11.67
CA LEU A 184 -4.32 -8.51 12.82
C LEU A 184 -5.22 -9.53 13.53
N PRO A 185 -4.66 -10.64 14.04
CA PRO A 185 -5.42 -11.54 14.91
C PRO A 185 -5.79 -10.83 16.20
N VAL A 186 -7.06 -10.86 16.60
CA VAL A 186 -7.54 -10.21 17.82
C VAL A 186 -7.22 -11.12 19.02
N PRO A 187 -6.44 -10.67 20.02
CA PRO A 187 -6.20 -11.47 21.22
C PRO A 187 -7.49 -11.67 22.02
N GLU A 188 -7.74 -12.91 22.46
CA GLU A 188 -8.86 -13.19 23.35
C GLU A 188 -8.43 -13.04 24.82
N PRO A 189 -8.98 -12.09 25.58
CA PRO A 189 -8.70 -12.00 27.00
C PRO A 189 -9.32 -13.19 27.74
N LEU A 190 -8.68 -13.63 28.82
CA LEU A 190 -9.34 -14.48 29.81
C LEU A 190 -10.44 -13.62 30.46
N VAL A 191 -11.69 -14.01 30.23
CA VAL A 191 -12.87 -13.40 30.86
C VAL A 191 -12.62 -13.35 32.39
N PRO A 192 -12.96 -12.26 33.09
CA PRO A 192 -12.87 -12.22 34.54
C PRO A 192 -13.64 -13.34 35.23
#